data_AF-A0A455SW70-F1
#
_entry.id   AF-A0A455SW70-F1
#
_cell.length_a   1.000
_cell.length_b   1.000
_cell.length_c   1.000
_cell.angle_alpha   90.00
_cell.angle_beta   90.00
_cell.angle_gamma   90.00
#
_symmetry.space_group_name_H-M   'P 1'
#
loop_
_entity.id
_entity.type
_entity.pdbx_description
1 polymer ?
#
loop_
_entity_poly.entity_id
_entity_poly.type
_entity_poly.pdbx_seq_one_letter_code
_entity_poly.pdbx_strand_id
1 'polypeptide(L)'
;MPEKISYPVAEMLRTAREIRQVLDQQWDLHCQHFSGAPDSYLELTRSWSCLVPGGDSLVVKLQQWHQQVRACYEALYALASLLEEGVSRMNSLDDELARDFEPR
;
A
#
# COMPACT_ATOMS: atom_id res chain seq x y z
N MET A 1 -17.33 28.74 24.18
CA MET A 1 -17.15 28.90 22.73
C MET A 1 -16.75 27.53 22.19
N PRO A 2 -17.43 26.96 21.19
CA PRO A 2 -17.02 25.69 20.64
C PRO A 2 -15.65 25.87 19.95
N GLU A 3 -14.68 25.03 20.29
CA GLU A 3 -13.40 25.00 19.58
C GLU A 3 -13.68 24.73 18.10
N LYS A 4 -13.19 25.61 17.23
CA LYS A 4 -13.24 25.41 15.79
C LYS A 4 -12.30 24.25 15.48
N ILE A 5 -12.86 23.05 15.34
CA ILE A 5 -12.12 21.88 14.88
C ILE A 5 -11.71 22.16 13.43
N SER A 6 -10.43 22.45 13.23
CA SER A 6 -9.84 22.59 11.90
C SER A 6 -9.04 21.33 11.63
N TYR A 7 -9.48 20.57 10.63
CA TYR A 7 -8.77 19.36 10.22
C TYR A 7 -7.54 19.73 9.38
N PRO A 8 -6.37 19.12 9.62
CA PRO A 8 -5.16 19.41 8.86
C PRO A 8 -5.16 18.66 7.51
N VAL A 9 -6.10 19.00 6.63
CA VAL A 9 -6.32 18.36 5.30
C VAL A 9 -5.01 18.18 4.53
N ALA A 10 -4.18 19.22 4.47
CA ALA A 10 -2.90 19.17 3.76
C ALA A 10 -1.91 18.16 4.35
N GLU A 11 -1.86 18.02 5.68
CA GLU A 11 -1.01 17.05 6.36
C GLU A 11 -1.52 15.63 6.19
N MET A 12 -2.85 15.44 6.19
CA MET A 12 -3.46 14.14 5.95
C MET A 12 -3.20 13.66 4.52
N LEU A 13 -3.35 14.53 3.51
CA LEU A 13 -2.99 14.22 2.12
C LEU A 13 -1.50 13.91 1.96
N ARG A 14 -0.64 14.68 2.63
CA ARG A 14 0.81 14.42 2.62
C ARG A 14 1.11 13.04 3.20
N THR A 15 0.54 12.73 4.37
CA THR A 15 0.69 11.43 5.03
C THR A 15 0.23 10.28 4.14
N ALA A 16 -0.91 10.44 3.46
CA ALA A 16 -1.42 9.42 2.54
C ALA A 16 -0.43 9.09 1.41
N ARG A 17 0.14 10.14 0.81
CA ARG A 17 1.14 10.00 -0.27
C ARG A 17 2.45 9.41 0.23
N GLU A 18 2.91 9.80 1.42
CA GLU A 18 4.11 9.24 2.05
C GLU A 18 3.93 7.75 2.33
N ILE A 19 2.76 7.35 2.86
CA ILE A 19 2.42 5.93 3.05
C ILE A 19 2.50 5.19 1.72
N ARG A 20 1.88 5.74 0.67
CA ARG A 20 1.88 5.12 -0.66
C ARG A 20 3.28 4.94 -1.23
N GLN A 21 4.12 5.97 -1.11
CA GLN A 21 5.50 5.93 -1.55
C GLN A 21 6.32 4.87 -0.80
N VAL A 22 6.12 4.74 0.52
CA VAL A 22 6.77 3.70 1.32
C VAL A 22 6.30 2.31 0.87
N LEU A 23 4.99 2.13 0.63
CA LEU A 23 4.45 0.86 0.14
C LEU A 23 5.04 0.49 -1.24
N ASP A 24 5.16 1.46 -2.15
CA ASP A 24 5.75 1.23 -3.48
C ASP A 24 7.19 0.74 -3.35
N GLN A 25 8.01 1.44 -2.56
CA GLN A 25 9.40 1.06 -2.32
C GLN A 25 9.54 -0.33 -1.69
N GLN A 26 8.72 -0.64 -0.68
CA GLN A 26 8.78 -1.94 0.00
C GLN A 26 8.29 -3.07 -0.91
N TRP A 27 7.26 -2.83 -1.72
CA TRP A 27 6.77 -3.80 -2.69
C TRP A 27 7.79 -4.08 -3.79
N ASP A 28 8.46 -3.03 -4.30
CA ASP A 28 9.52 -3.18 -5.30
C ASP A 28 10.69 -3.98 -4.76
N LEU A 29 11.16 -3.68 -3.55
CA LEU A 29 12.21 -4.46 -2.88
C LEU A 29 11.81 -5.92 -2.69
N HIS A 30 10.57 -6.17 -2.25
CA HIS A 30 10.04 -7.54 -2.14
C HIS A 30 10.07 -8.27 -3.49
N CYS A 31 9.60 -7.63 -4.56
CA CYS A 31 9.61 -8.21 -5.90
C CYS A 31 11.04 -8.50 -6.40
N GLN A 32 11.99 -7.59 -6.13
CA GLN A 32 13.39 -7.78 -6.49
C GLN A 32 13.99 -9.00 -5.80
N HIS A 33 13.82 -9.12 -4.48
CA HIS A 33 14.32 -10.28 -3.73
C HIS A 33 13.58 -11.57 -4.07
N PHE A 34 12.29 -11.49 -4.40
CA PHE A 34 11.48 -12.67 -4.69
C PHE A 34 11.80 -13.29 -6.05
N SER A 35 11.88 -12.48 -7.11
CA SER A 35 12.04 -12.97 -8.49
C SER A 35 12.83 -12.05 -9.43
N GLY A 36 13.38 -10.94 -8.93
CA GLY A 36 14.01 -9.92 -9.77
C GLY A 36 15.48 -10.17 -10.12
N ALA A 37 16.09 -11.23 -9.60
CA ALA A 37 17.49 -11.54 -9.83
C ALA A 37 17.75 -13.07 -9.93
N PRO A 38 18.87 -13.49 -10.54
CA PRO A 38 19.24 -14.92 -10.63
C PRO A 38 19.43 -15.60 -9.27
N ASP A 39 19.79 -14.82 -8.25
CA ASP A 39 19.95 -15.22 -6.85
C ASP A 39 18.70 -14.89 -6.00
N SER A 40 17.57 -14.61 -6.64
CA SER A 40 16.30 -14.40 -5.95
C SER A 40 15.82 -15.67 -5.23
N TYR A 41 14.96 -15.49 -4.23
CA TYR A 41 14.43 -16.60 -3.44
C TYR A 41 13.77 -17.67 -4.32
N LEU A 42 13.02 -17.27 -5.35
CA LEU A 42 12.36 -18.20 -6.25
C LEU A 42 13.36 -19.04 -7.05
N GLU A 43 14.38 -18.41 -7.63
CA GLU A 43 15.37 -19.09 -8.47
C GLU A 43 16.30 -20.00 -7.66
N LEU A 44 16.71 -19.55 -6.47
CA LEU A 44 17.45 -20.39 -5.52
C LEU A 44 16.62 -21.60 -5.10
N THR A 45 15.34 -21.39 -4.78
CA THR A 45 14.45 -22.47 -4.34
C THR A 45 14.19 -23.47 -5.47
N ARG A 46 14.01 -23.01 -6.71
CA ARG A 46 13.90 -23.88 -7.89
C ARG A 46 15.17 -24.68 -8.15
N SER A 47 16.33 -24.05 -8.02
CA SER A 47 17.61 -24.73 -8.23
C SER A 47 17.83 -25.83 -7.19
N TRP A 48 17.42 -25.58 -5.95
CA TRP A 48 17.52 -26.55 -4.86
C TRP A 48 16.41 -27.60 -4.91
N SER A 49 15.23 -27.27 -5.46
CA SER A 49 14.09 -28.18 -5.47
C SER A 49 14.38 -29.47 -6.24
N CYS A 50 15.23 -29.41 -7.26
CA CYS A 50 15.68 -30.57 -8.01
C CYS A 50 16.58 -31.53 -7.21
N LEU A 51 17.14 -31.09 -6.08
CA LEU A 51 18.13 -31.83 -5.30
C LEU A 51 17.56 -32.49 -4.03
N VAL A 52 16.34 -32.11 -3.61
CA VAL A 52 15.75 -32.58 -2.35
C VAL A 52 14.33 -33.12 -2.55
N PRO A 53 13.98 -34.28 -1.94
CA PRO A 53 12.63 -34.79 -1.96
C PRO A 53 11.63 -33.77 -1.39
N GLY A 54 10.59 -33.45 -2.15
CA GLY A 54 9.58 -32.45 -1.77
C GLY A 54 9.94 -31.00 -2.11
N GLY A 55 11.04 -30.76 -2.83
CA GLY A 55 11.45 -29.44 -3.27
C GLY A 55 10.38 -28.68 -4.07
N ASP A 56 9.64 -29.37 -4.94
CA ASP A 56 8.56 -28.72 -5.71
C ASP A 56 7.45 -28.18 -4.81
N SER A 57 7.18 -28.84 -3.68
CA SER A 57 6.23 -28.33 -2.68
C SER A 57 6.73 -27.05 -2.03
N LEU A 58 8.04 -26.90 -1.84
CA LEU A 58 8.66 -25.69 -1.33
C LEU A 58 8.48 -24.51 -2.30
N VAL A 59 8.69 -24.74 -3.60
CA VAL A 59 8.45 -23.72 -4.65
C VAL A 59 7.00 -23.27 -4.65
N VAL A 60 6.05 -24.20 -4.57
CA VAL A 60 4.61 -23.89 -4.52
C VAL A 60 4.27 -23.07 -3.27
N LYS A 61 4.77 -23.46 -2.09
CA LYS A 61 4.54 -22.72 -0.84
C LYS A 61 5.13 -21.31 -0.90
N LEU A 62 6.30 -21.16 -1.50
CA LEU A 62 6.95 -19.86 -1.66
C LEU A 62 6.13 -18.94 -2.59
N GLN A 63 5.58 -19.47 -3.68
CA GLN A 63 4.66 -18.73 -4.55
C GLN A 63 3.37 -18.34 -3.85
N GLN A 64 2.78 -19.24 -3.05
CA GLN A 64 1.60 -18.94 -2.25
C GLN A 64 1.86 -17.84 -1.23
N TRP A 65 3.02 -17.88 -0.56
CA TRP A 65 3.45 -16.82 0.35
C TRP A 65 3.55 -15.47 -0.37
N HIS A 66 4.16 -15.41 -1.56
CA HIS A 66 4.22 -14.17 -2.34
C HIS A 66 2.82 -13.64 -2.70
N GLN A 67 1.87 -14.51 -3.06
CA GLN A 67 0.48 -14.10 -3.30
C GLN A 67 -0.20 -13.55 -2.05
N GLN A 68 0.05 -14.14 -0.88
CA GLN A 68 -0.48 -13.63 0.39
C GLN A 68 0.09 -12.24 0.71
N VAL A 69 1.40 -12.06 0.55
CA VAL A 69 2.06 -10.75 0.76
C VAL A 69 1.49 -9.72 -0.21
N ARG A 70 1.32 -10.08 -1.49
CA ARG A 70 0.67 -9.20 -2.49
C ARG A 70 -0.70 -8.73 -2.04
N ALA A 71 -1.56 -9.64 -1.57
CA ALA A 71 -2.89 -9.29 -1.10
C ALA A 71 -2.85 -8.33 0.11
N CYS A 72 -1.86 -8.49 1.01
CA CYS A 72 -1.64 -7.53 2.09
C CYS A 72 -1.28 -6.14 1.57
N TYR A 73 -0.38 -6.03 0.58
CA TYR A 73 -0.04 -4.74 -0.03
C TYR A 73 -1.24 -4.11 -0.74
N GLU A 74 -2.02 -4.89 -1.48
CA GLU A 74 -3.25 -4.41 -2.13
C GLU A 74 -4.23 -3.82 -1.11
N ALA A 75 -4.39 -4.45 0.06
CA ALA A 75 -5.20 -3.92 1.16
C ALA A 75 -4.63 -2.62 1.74
N LEU A 76 -3.31 -2.52 1.89
CA LEU A 76 -2.64 -1.30 2.38
C LEU A 76 -2.79 -0.13 1.39
N TYR A 77 -2.69 -0.39 0.08
CA TYR A 77 -2.97 0.62 -0.94
C TYR A 77 -4.43 1.07 -0.95
N ALA A 78 -5.37 0.14 -0.71
CA ALA A 78 -6.78 0.48 -0.59
C ALA A 78 -7.02 1.40 0.63
N LEU A 79 -6.39 1.13 1.76
CA LEU A 79 -6.46 2.00 2.95
C LEU A 79 -5.87 3.40 2.68
N ALA A 80 -4.72 3.48 2.01
CA ALA A 80 -4.13 4.77 1.63
C ALA A 80 -5.05 5.56 0.69
N SER A 81 -5.68 4.88 -0.28
CA SER A 81 -6.63 5.51 -1.21
C SER A 81 -7.89 6.00 -0.50
N LEU A 82 -8.44 5.22 0.44
CA LEU A 82 -9.58 5.62 1.26
C LEU A 82 -9.25 6.86 2.11
N LEU A 83 -8.02 6.99 2.59
CA LEU A 83 -7.57 8.17 3.32
C LEU A 83 -7.50 9.41 2.41
N GLU A 84 -6.95 9.27 1.19
CA GLU A 84 -6.94 10.35 0.19
C GLU A 84 -8.36 10.80 -0.20
N GLU A 85 -9.25 9.84 -0.45
CA GLU A 85 -10.65 10.11 -0.81
C GLU A 85 -11.42 10.76 0.34
N GLY A 86 -11.26 10.24 1.56
CA GLY A 86 -11.92 10.79 2.75
C GLY A 86 -11.52 12.24 3.01
N VAL A 87 -10.23 12.55 2.88
CA VAL A 87 -9.72 13.91 3.04
C VAL A 87 -10.20 14.84 1.93
N SER A 88 -10.25 14.35 0.69
CA SER A 88 -10.75 15.13 -0.45
C SER A 88 -12.24 15.49 -0.28
N ARG A 89 -13.07 14.54 0.19
CA ARG A 89 -14.49 14.77 0.48
C ARG A 89 -14.70 15.76 1.62
N MET A 90 -13.86 15.71 2.65
CA MET A 90 -13.92 16.65 3.77
C MET A 90 -13.61 18.08 3.29
N ASN A 91 -12.59 18.25 2.45
CA ASN A 91 -12.26 19.56 1.89
C ASN A 91 -13.38 20.11 0.99
N SER A 92 -13.99 19.28 0.15
CA SER A 92 -15.11 19.74 -0.69
C SER A 92 -16.34 20.16 0.12
N LEU A 93 -16.62 19.48 1.24
CA LEU A 93 -17.73 19.83 2.12
C LEU A 93 -17.47 21.18 2.81
N ASP A 94 -16.25 21.41 3.28
CA ASP A 94 -15.85 22.70 3.87
C ASP A 94 -15.97 23.85 2.84
N ASP A 95 -15.57 23.61 1.59
CA ASP A 95 -15.70 24.58 0.48
C ASP A 95 -17.17 24.86 0.09
N GLU A 96 -18.06 23.87 0.18
CA GLU A 96 -19.50 24.04 -0.04
C GLU A 96 -20.14 24.85 1.09
N LEU A 97 -19.87 24.49 2.35
CA LEU A 97 -20.37 25.21 3.51
C LEU A 97 -19.89 26.67 3.50
N ALA A 98 -18.62 26.92 3.22
CA ALA A 98 -18.08 28.27 3.15
C ALA A 98 -18.82 29.16 2.12
N ARG A 99 -19.17 28.59 0.95
CA ARG A 99 -19.92 29.30 -0.10
C ARG A 99 -21.37 29.58 0.31
N ASP A 100 -22.03 28.66 1.00
CA ASP A 100 -23.41 28.85 1.46
C ASP A 100 -23.54 29.93 2.56
N PHE A 101 -22.45 30.23 3.26
CA PHE A 101 -22.40 31.28 4.29
C PHE A 101 -21.86 32.65 3.81
N GLU A 102 -21.46 32.80 2.54
CA GLU A 102 -21.09 34.11 2.00
C GLU A 102 -22.34 35.00 1.77
N PRO A 103 -22.40 36.21 2.36
CA PRO A 103 -23.56 37.10 2.19
C PRO A 103 -23.63 37.61 0.75
N ARG A 104 -24.82 37.49 0.13
CA ARG A 104 -25.16 38.11 -1.15
C ARG A 104 -25.14 39.63 -1.09
#